data_AF-A0A1K2FQC0-F1
#
_entry.id   AF-A0A1K2FQC0-F1
#
_cell.length_a   1.000
_cell.length_b   1.000
_cell.length_c   1.000
_cell.angle_alpha   90.00
_cell.angle_beta   90.00
_cell.angle_gamma   90.00
#
_symmetry.space_group_name_H-M   'P 1'
#
loop_
_entity.id
_entity.type
_entity.pdbx_description
1 polymer ?
#
loop_
_entity_poly.entity_id
_entity_poly.type
_entity_poly.pdbx_seq_one_letter_code
_entity_poly.pdbx_strand_id
1 'polypeptide(L)'
;MNSPAPETEQAATARLLGLVRSFVTTHVSWKPLFIGAVITGDDRMRLYFRSPERDRTYGVDVLISHTGPGLLGSLVSPAFLVNEHLHQPSDDPHCDVLVDLTEY
;
A
#
# COMPACT_ATOMS: atom_id res chain seq x y z
N MET A 1 -18.99 -17.30 -2.18
CA MET A 1 -17.57 -16.94 -2.42
C MET A 1 -17.23 -17.41 -3.82
N ASN A 2 -17.18 -16.50 -4.78
CA ASN A 2 -16.57 -16.77 -6.08
C ASN A 2 -15.09 -16.47 -5.90
N SER A 3 -14.22 -17.49 -5.97
CA SER A 3 -12.79 -17.23 -6.14
C SER A 3 -12.60 -16.58 -7.51
N PRO A 4 -11.72 -15.58 -7.63
CA PRO A 4 -11.44 -14.95 -8.91
C PRO A 4 -10.89 -15.95 -9.93
N ALA A 5 -11.07 -15.60 -11.21
CA ALA A 5 -10.39 -16.18 -12.36
C ALA A 5 -8.92 -16.55 -12.04
N PRO A 6 -8.37 -17.77 -12.23
CA PRO A 6 -6.93 -18.02 -12.02
C PRO A 6 -6.02 -17.03 -12.80
N GLU A 7 -6.47 -16.60 -13.97
CA GLU A 7 -5.78 -15.59 -14.80
C GLU A 7 -5.78 -14.19 -14.16
N THR A 8 -6.85 -13.83 -13.44
CA THR A 8 -6.99 -12.55 -12.74
C THR A 8 -6.04 -12.47 -11.54
N GLU A 9 -5.97 -13.55 -10.75
CA GLU A 9 -5.08 -13.64 -9.60
C GLU A 9 -3.60 -13.59 -10.00
N GLN A 10 -3.24 -14.25 -11.11
CA GLN A 10 -1.88 -14.25 -11.63
C GLN A 10 -1.45 -12.87 -12.14
N ALA A 11 -2.34 -12.16 -12.84
CA ALA A 11 -2.09 -10.80 -13.29
C ALA A 11 -1.96 -9.81 -12.12
N ALA A 12 -2.83 -9.93 -11.11
CA ALA A 12 -2.76 -9.12 -9.89
C ALA A 12 -1.45 -9.37 -9.11
N THR A 13 -1.04 -10.63 -8.99
CA THR A 13 0.22 -11.02 -8.34
C THR A 13 1.43 -10.45 -9.08
N ALA A 14 1.46 -10.54 -10.41
CA ALA A 14 2.54 -9.98 -11.21
C ALA A 14 2.66 -8.46 -11.05
N ARG A 15 1.52 -7.75 -11.01
CA ARG A 15 1.49 -6.31 -10.71
C ARG A 15 2.01 -6.03 -9.31
N LEU A 16 1.52 -6.74 -8.30
CA LEU A 16 1.97 -6.58 -6.92
C LEU A 16 3.48 -6.74 -6.81
N LEU A 17 4.07 -7.77 -7.43
CA LEU A 17 5.52 -7.97 -7.45
C LEU A 17 6.27 -6.80 -8.08
N GLY A 18 5.72 -6.20 -9.15
CA GLY A 18 6.27 -4.98 -9.75
C GLY A 18 6.27 -3.78 -8.79
N LEU A 19 5.18 -3.59 -8.04
CA LEU A 19 5.04 -2.52 -7.05
C LEU A 19 6.00 -2.74 -5.87
N VAL A 20 6.04 -3.95 -5.32
CA VAL A 20 6.98 -4.35 -4.27
C VAL A 20 8.42 -4.10 -4.70
N ARG A 21 8.78 -4.52 -5.91
CA ARG A 21 10.11 -4.27 -6.47
C ARG A 21 10.43 -2.77 -6.47
N SER A 22 9.50 -1.92 -6.91
CA SER A 22 9.68 -0.47 -6.91
C SER A 22 9.98 0.09 -5.52
N PHE A 23 9.25 -0.33 -4.50
CA PHE A 23 9.47 0.14 -3.12
C PHE A 23 10.81 -0.35 -2.56
N VAL A 24 11.14 -1.63 -2.77
CA VAL A 24 12.38 -2.22 -2.23
C VAL A 24 13.61 -1.62 -2.90
N THR A 25 13.62 -1.45 -4.22
CA THR A 25 14.82 -0.96 -4.94
C THR A 25 15.07 0.54 -4.76
N THR A 26 14.07 1.31 -4.32
CA THR A 26 14.16 2.77 -4.17
C THR A 26 14.18 3.23 -2.70
N HIS A 27 14.19 2.29 -1.76
CA HIS A 27 14.17 2.58 -0.34
C HIS A 27 15.48 3.22 0.15
N VAL A 28 15.33 4.20 1.02
CA VAL A 28 16.39 4.88 1.77
C VAL A 28 15.86 5.15 3.18
N SER A 29 16.74 5.22 4.18
CA SER A 29 16.37 5.18 5.61
C SER A 29 15.42 6.29 6.08
N TRP A 30 15.38 7.43 5.39
CA TRP A 30 14.51 8.56 5.71
C TRP A 30 13.11 8.46 5.08
N LYS A 31 12.85 7.46 4.23
CA LYS A 31 11.54 7.22 3.62
C LYS A 31 10.77 6.15 4.40
N PRO A 32 9.42 6.12 4.27
CA PRO A 32 8.62 5.00 4.77
C PRO A 32 9.16 3.67 4.25
N LEU A 33 9.31 2.71 5.17
CA LEU A 33 9.74 1.35 4.85
C LEU A 33 8.52 0.53 4.45
N PHE A 34 8.51 0.00 3.23
CA PHE A 34 7.53 -1.01 2.84
C PHE A 34 7.79 -2.32 3.60
N ILE A 35 6.77 -2.84 4.31
CA ILE A 35 6.91 -4.03 5.16
C ILE A 35 6.00 -5.21 4.75
N GLY A 36 5.05 -4.99 3.84
CA GLY A 36 4.18 -6.06 3.37
C GLY A 36 3.01 -5.56 2.53
N ALA A 37 2.28 -6.51 1.95
CA ALA A 37 1.04 -6.24 1.22
C ALA A 37 0.07 -7.41 1.34
N VAL A 38 -1.22 -7.13 1.23
CA VAL A 38 -2.28 -8.15 1.16
C VAL A 38 -3.30 -7.77 0.08
N ILE A 39 -3.73 -8.74 -0.72
CA ILE A 39 -4.83 -8.57 -1.67
C ILE A 39 -6.13 -8.73 -0.88
N THR A 40 -6.98 -7.71 -0.88
CA THR A 40 -8.22 -7.65 -0.09
C THR A 40 -9.47 -7.82 -0.97
N GLY A 41 -9.32 -7.80 -2.29
CA GLY A 41 -10.36 -8.10 -3.27
C GLY A 41 -9.79 -8.13 -4.70
N ASP A 42 -10.67 -8.29 -5.70
CA ASP A 42 -10.27 -8.53 -7.09
C ASP A 42 -9.33 -7.47 -7.68
N ASP A 43 -9.50 -6.20 -7.30
CA ASP A 43 -8.64 -5.09 -7.70
C ASP A 43 -8.18 -4.24 -6.51
N ARG A 44 -8.34 -4.74 -5.28
CA ARG A 44 -8.02 -4.02 -4.05
C ARG A 44 -6.85 -4.67 -3.33
N MET A 45 -5.92 -3.86 -2.87
CA MET A 45 -4.86 -4.32 -1.98
C MET A 45 -4.57 -3.31 -0.89
N ARG A 46 -4.07 -3.81 0.23
CA ARG A 46 -3.51 -3.02 1.31
C ARG A 46 -1.99 -3.14 1.30
N LEU A 47 -1.31 -2.01 1.26
CA LEU A 47 0.14 -1.89 1.39
C LEU A 47 0.49 -1.44 2.81
N TYR A 48 1.51 -2.03 3.42
CA TYR A 48 1.94 -1.68 4.76
C TYR A 48 3.26 -0.91 4.72
N PHE A 49 3.28 0.24 5.37
CA PHE A 49 4.48 1.09 5.49
C PHE A 49 4.76 1.44 6.94
N ARG A 50 6.00 1.29 7.38
CA ARG A 50 6.46 1.79 8.68
C ARG A 50 7.05 3.19 8.54
N SER A 51 6.55 4.11 9.36
CA SER A 51 7.10 5.47 9.50
C SER A 51 8.55 5.40 9.98
N PRO A 52 9.48 6.17 9.39
CA PRO A 52 10.80 6.33 9.95
C PRO A 52 10.79 7.20 11.23
N GLU A 53 9.78 8.05 11.41
CA GLU A 53 9.75 9.08 12.47
C GLU A 53 8.78 8.78 13.61
N ARG A 54 7.59 8.22 13.31
CA ARG A 54 6.49 8.15 14.28
C ARG A 54 6.26 6.77 14.91
N ASP A 55 7.19 5.84 14.70
CA ASP A 55 7.05 4.41 15.07
C ASP A 55 5.64 3.84 14.80
N ARG A 56 5.05 4.28 13.69
CA ARG A 56 3.67 3.99 13.30
C ARG A 56 3.67 3.18 12.01
N THR A 57 2.78 2.20 11.93
CA THR A 57 2.50 1.42 10.73
C THR A 57 1.24 1.92 10.07
N TYR A 58 1.34 2.27 8.79
CA TYR A 58 0.24 2.69 7.94
C TYR A 58 -0.19 1.54 7.04
N GLY A 59 -1.48 1.21 7.05
CA GLY A 59 -2.11 0.41 6.01
C GLY A 59 -2.68 1.34 4.95
N VAL A 60 -2.29 1.15 3.70
CA VAL A 60 -2.72 2.00 2.59
C VAL A 60 -3.53 1.16 1.62
N ASP A 61 -4.82 1.45 1.51
CA ASP A 61 -5.72 0.77 0.58
C ASP A 61 -5.66 1.45 -0.79
N VAL A 62 -5.39 0.67 -1.82
CA VAL A 62 -5.27 1.15 -3.20
C VAL A 62 -5.94 0.19 -4.17
N LEU A 63 -6.29 0.70 -5.36
CA LEU A 63 -6.64 -0.15 -6.49
C LEU A 63 -5.37 -0.61 -7.21
N ILE A 64 -5.24 -1.93 -7.42
CA ILE A 64 -4.08 -2.52 -8.10
C ILE A 64 -3.95 -1.95 -9.51
N SER A 65 -5.09 -1.78 -10.19
CA SER A 65 -5.16 -1.21 -11.53
C SER A 65 -4.78 0.26 -11.64
N HIS A 66 -4.94 1.03 -10.55
CA HIS A 66 -4.68 2.47 -10.54
C HIS A 66 -3.34 2.84 -9.85
N THR A 67 -2.57 1.85 -9.38
CA THR A 67 -1.28 2.10 -8.73
C THR A 67 -0.18 2.41 -9.76
N GLY A 68 -0.18 3.64 -10.26
CA GLY A 68 0.83 4.16 -11.19
C GLY A 68 2.01 4.85 -10.49
N PRO A 69 3.01 5.34 -11.28
CA PRO A 69 4.22 5.99 -10.74
C PRO A 69 3.96 7.18 -9.82
N GLY A 70 2.89 7.95 -10.06
CA GLY A 70 2.53 9.10 -9.22
C GLY A 70 2.09 8.69 -7.82
N LEU A 71 1.25 7.66 -7.71
CA LEU A 71 0.84 7.11 -6.42
C LEU A 71 2.04 6.48 -5.71
N LEU A 72 2.83 5.66 -6.41
CA LEU A 72 4.06 5.07 -5.88
C LEU A 72 5.02 6.12 -5.30
N GLY A 73 5.23 7.23 -6.01
CA GLY A 73 6.05 8.34 -5.55
C GLY A 73 5.50 9.03 -4.29
N SER A 74 4.18 9.11 -4.18
CA SER A 74 3.49 9.70 -3.02
C SER A 74 3.62 8.82 -1.78
N LEU A 75 3.49 7.50 -1.94
CA LEU A 75 3.57 6.55 -0.81
C LEU A 75 4.95 6.48 -0.17
N VAL A 76 6.02 6.80 -0.91
CA VAL A 76 7.38 6.87 -0.38
C VAL A 76 7.73 8.25 0.19
N SER A 77 6.78 9.18 0.24
CA SER A 77 6.92 10.49 0.87
C SER A 77 6.51 10.43 2.34
N PRO A 78 7.39 10.75 3.31
CA PRO A 78 7.02 10.83 4.72
C PRO A 78 5.84 11.78 4.97
N ALA A 79 5.85 12.94 4.32
CA ALA A 79 4.84 13.99 4.49
C ALA A 79 3.44 13.54 4.04
N PHE A 80 3.36 12.67 3.05
CA PHE A 80 2.08 12.18 2.54
C PHE A 80 1.40 11.24 3.54
N LEU A 81 2.12 10.24 4.05
CA LEU A 81 1.56 9.27 4.99
C LEU A 81 1.23 9.87 6.36
N VAL A 82 1.91 10.93 6.80
CA VAL A 82 1.60 11.59 8.07
C VAL A 82 0.43 12.57 7.99
N ASN A 83 -0.16 12.80 6.80
CA ASN A 83 -1.29 13.71 6.64
C ASN A 83 -2.54 13.15 7.32
N GLU A 84 -2.85 13.66 8.52
CA GLU A 84 -3.94 13.19 9.38
C GLU A 84 -5.33 13.33 8.75
N HIS A 85 -5.51 14.20 7.74
CA HIS A 85 -6.77 14.30 7.00
C HIS A 85 -7.10 13.07 6.16
N LEU A 86 -6.08 12.28 5.80
CA LEU A 86 -6.26 11.04 5.05
C LEU A 86 -6.42 9.82 5.97
N HIS A 87 -6.31 10.01 7.29
CA HIS A 87 -6.28 8.91 8.25
C HIS A 87 -7.68 8.46 8.61
N GLN A 88 -7.84 7.15 8.64
CA GLN A 88 -9.02 6.47 9.16
C GLN A 88 -8.58 5.56 10.32
N PRO A 89 -9.45 5.32 11.31
CA PRO A 89 -9.20 4.31 12.33
C PRO A 89 -9.00 2.94 11.67
N SER A 90 -8.05 2.16 12.21
CA SER A 90 -7.74 0.81 11.75
C SER A 90 -8.34 -0.23 12.69
N ASP A 91 -9.06 -1.20 12.13
CA ASP A 91 -9.42 -2.44 12.83
C ASP A 91 -8.44 -3.59 12.50
N ASP A 92 -7.41 -3.32 11.69
CA ASP A 92 -6.41 -4.29 11.26
C ASP A 92 -5.27 -4.37 12.28
N PRO A 93 -4.98 -5.56 12.85
CA PRO A 93 -3.93 -5.71 13.86
C PRO A 93 -2.52 -5.45 13.34
N HIS A 94 -2.34 -5.33 12.02
CA HIS A 94 -1.04 -5.08 11.40
C HIS A 94 -0.74 -3.61 11.13
N CYS A 95 -1.69 -2.69 11.35
CA CYS A 95 -1.43 -1.26 11.22
C CYS A 95 -2.21 -0.41 12.22
N ASP A 96 -1.59 0.71 12.63
CA ASP A 96 -2.18 1.64 13.58
C ASP A 96 -3.21 2.56 12.92
N VAL A 97 -3.04 2.84 11.62
CA VAL A 97 -3.84 3.80 10.86
C VAL A 97 -4.05 3.29 9.44
N LEU A 98 -5.26 3.53 8.93
CA LEU A 98 -5.59 3.30 7.53
C LEU A 98 -5.57 4.60 6.72
N VAL A 99 -5.15 4.49 5.47
CA VAL A 99 -5.19 5.54 4.45
C VAL A 99 -5.88 4.96 3.23
N ASP A 100 -7.11 5.38 2.96
CA ASP A 100 -7.86 4.91 1.79
C ASP A 100 -7.58 5.80 0.58
N LEU A 101 -6.93 5.23 -0.43
CA LEU A 101 -6.59 5.87 -1.70
C LEU A 101 -7.24 5.13 -2.87
N THR A 102 -8.33 4.41 -2.62
CA THR A 102 -9.06 3.71 -3.69
C THR A 102 -9.74 4.66 -4.68
N GLU A 103 -9.97 5.91 -4.28
CA GLU A 103 -10.47 7.02 -5.11
C GLU A 103 -9.34 7.92 -5.67
N TYR A 104 -8.11 7.38 -5.69
CA TYR A 104 -6.83 7.94 -6.19
C TYR A 104 -6.92 8.68 -7.54
#